data_AF-A0A1Z5KNN9-F1
#
_entry.id   AF-A0A1Z5KNN9-F1
#
_cell.length_a   1.000
_cell.length_b   1.000
_cell.length_c   1.000
_cell.angle_alpha   90.00
_cell.angle_beta   90.00
_cell.angle_gamma   90.00
#
_symmetry.space_group_name_H-M   'P 1'
#
loop_
_entity.id
_entity.type
_entity.pdbx_description
1 polymer ?
#
loop_
_entity_poly.entity_id
_entity_poly.type
_entity_poly.pdbx_seq_one_letter_code
_entity_poly.pdbx_strand_id
1 'polypeptide(L)'
;MNFSFYFQYILPLCLVLSRAHAFYSTKTSFRPPLFLAASNDLDAFFSTKSRLTVEWQGWTTLRTGSNQRTVHAAVLTVPGDNKNTPRPALVLPLEDRSQQLLLQAAHAQKPLTPLQLLRLNAYAINRDNGLFDQLPYQLWTVDPDNVWKDAAGNPTQYHGGKKEAYQWFLGKDWKLYDSSNKRQEKEEDEDDSLDWTVLQKRMAELQRQEWEMELADLQQQLALANRQGTPYDDQLQMRRIQLQEQLRATDVVSTSSSIETTPPSIDMLSYTSPYDMFRDLLQHQMKAEVIATVLENTSFLDGNLVLGGAIVLRRIVATQTVTLLGERVSVPDRTETYGNPEQVGGTILIVECHADEAIGMSLACQLPCQIDAALWEKASVMVTPTSRREWTVQDSALSVLMEGEALQNATSERALPLRIPRSTLSLYDRILAPRRASSTPLFPTDNPIQSLEQYDALTTQDKVRTLLELSNFEGQLPRPRTVRENPAALDELLLPLIDESVRWQYRMREAQQRGDKAMVETLLEQKSRKQAALEKAQEETMNSTYWTEEANFLGSLRADPTQNEGSYSRFLDRDEWYERQRQEQSKRVKRSQFGSLLDGIE
;
A
#
# COMPACT_ATOMS: atom_id res chain seq x y z
N MET A 1 -0.45 -18.78 -44.70
CA MET A 1 -1.09 -19.71 -43.74
C MET A 1 -1.50 -18.88 -42.53
N ASN A 2 -2.82 -18.78 -42.29
CA ASN A 2 -3.44 -17.77 -41.44
C ASN A 2 -3.37 -18.13 -39.95
N PHE A 3 -2.60 -17.35 -39.18
CA PHE A 3 -2.46 -17.45 -37.73
C PHE A 3 -3.47 -16.57 -36.95
N SER A 4 -4.58 -16.18 -37.58
CA SER A 4 -5.56 -15.24 -37.00
C SER A 4 -6.73 -15.89 -36.27
N PHE A 5 -6.88 -17.22 -36.32
CA PHE A 5 -8.08 -17.91 -35.82
C PHE A 5 -7.95 -18.52 -34.41
N TYR A 6 -6.74 -18.56 -33.83
CA TYR A 6 -6.53 -19.18 -32.50
C TYR A 6 -6.63 -18.20 -31.33
N PHE A 7 -6.60 -16.88 -31.56
CA PHE A 7 -6.56 -15.89 -30.49
C PHE A 7 -7.93 -15.54 -29.89
N GLN A 8 -9.02 -15.81 -30.61
CA GLN A 8 -10.36 -15.34 -30.24
C GLN A 8 -11.10 -16.26 -29.25
N TYR A 9 -10.58 -17.48 -29.02
CA TYR A 9 -11.24 -18.48 -28.17
C TYR A 9 -10.49 -18.83 -26.87
N ILE A 10 -9.25 -18.34 -26.67
CA ILE A 10 -8.46 -18.65 -25.47
C ILE A 10 -8.58 -17.55 -24.40
N LEU A 11 -8.86 -16.30 -24.79
CA LEU A 11 -9.00 -15.17 -23.86
C LEU A 11 -10.14 -15.28 -22.82
N PRO A 12 -11.34 -15.83 -23.14
CA PRO A 12 -12.37 -16.04 -22.13
C PRO A 12 -12.03 -17.18 -21.16
N LEU A 13 -11.13 -18.10 -21.53
CA LEU A 13 -10.74 -19.25 -20.70
C LEU A 13 -9.74 -18.84 -19.61
N CYS A 14 -8.82 -17.91 -19.90
CA CYS A 14 -7.87 -17.38 -18.91
C CYS A 14 -8.55 -16.49 -17.85
N LEU A 15 -9.63 -15.80 -18.20
CA LEU A 15 -10.44 -15.00 -17.25
C LEU A 15 -11.34 -15.84 -16.33
N VAL A 16 -11.73 -17.04 -16.76
CA VAL A 16 -12.50 -17.99 -15.93
C VAL A 16 -11.57 -18.81 -15.01
N LEU A 17 -10.35 -19.12 -15.46
CA LEU A 17 -9.35 -19.83 -14.65
C LEU A 17 -8.65 -18.94 -13.61
N SER A 18 -8.54 -17.62 -13.83
CA SER A 18 -7.95 -16.70 -12.83
C SER A 18 -8.85 -16.43 -11.62
N ARG A 19 -10.18 -16.61 -11.75
CA ARG A 19 -11.10 -16.62 -10.60
C ARG A 19 -11.03 -17.92 -9.79
N ALA A 20 -10.54 -19.01 -10.37
CA ALA A 20 -10.47 -20.31 -9.71
C ALA A 20 -9.18 -20.52 -8.89
N HIS A 21 -8.09 -19.80 -9.20
CA HIS A 21 -6.82 -19.91 -8.45
C HIS A 21 -6.69 -18.97 -7.23
N ALA A 22 -7.75 -18.23 -6.87
CA ALA A 22 -7.78 -17.33 -5.71
C ALA A 22 -8.08 -18.02 -4.37
N PHE A 23 -7.77 -19.31 -4.24
CA PHE A 23 -7.83 -20.04 -2.97
C PHE A 23 -6.46 -20.67 -2.73
N TYR A 24 -5.60 -20.03 -1.94
CA TYR A 24 -4.75 -20.69 -0.93
C TYR A 24 -4.03 -19.65 -0.04
N SER A 25 -3.93 -20.01 1.23
CA SER A 25 -3.11 -19.44 2.33
C SER A 25 -3.71 -18.28 3.14
N THR A 26 -4.38 -18.64 4.24
CA THR A 26 -5.06 -17.74 5.20
C THR A 26 -4.32 -17.65 6.54
N LYS A 27 -3.03 -17.28 6.60
CA LYS A 27 -2.37 -17.00 7.90
C LYS A 27 -1.46 -15.77 7.97
N THR A 28 -1.39 -14.95 6.93
CA THR A 28 -1.05 -13.53 7.06
C THR A 28 -2.04 -12.76 6.22
N SER A 29 -2.43 -11.55 6.63
CA SER A 29 -3.34 -10.66 5.89
C SER A 29 -2.69 -10.11 4.61
N PHE A 30 -1.99 -10.95 3.85
CA PHE A 30 -1.55 -10.68 2.50
C PHE A 30 -2.72 -10.98 1.57
N ARG A 31 -3.59 -9.98 1.37
CA ARG A 31 -4.36 -9.93 0.11
C ARG A 31 -3.32 -9.87 -1.00
N PRO A 32 -3.37 -10.68 -2.07
CA PRO A 32 -2.53 -10.42 -3.24
C PRO A 32 -3.17 -9.25 -4.00
N PRO A 33 -2.64 -8.00 -3.92
CA PRO A 33 -3.29 -6.86 -4.54
C PRO A 33 -2.41 -6.40 -5.71
N LEU A 34 -2.07 -7.30 -6.62
CA LEU A 34 -1.20 -6.96 -7.74
C LEU A 34 -1.56 -7.81 -8.96
N PHE A 35 -2.23 -7.18 -9.92
CA PHE A 35 -2.24 -7.67 -11.28
C PHE A 35 -0.96 -7.17 -11.96
N LEU A 36 -0.04 -8.09 -12.22
CA LEU A 36 1.10 -7.87 -13.11
C LEU A 36 0.62 -8.16 -14.54
N ALA A 37 0.48 -7.10 -15.34
CA ALA A 37 0.20 -7.22 -16.77
C ALA A 37 1.46 -6.87 -17.58
N ALA A 38 1.70 -7.60 -18.67
CA ALA A 38 2.76 -7.26 -19.63
C ALA A 38 2.39 -5.97 -20.38
N SER A 39 3.40 -5.16 -20.74
CA SER A 39 3.20 -3.79 -21.25
C SER A 39 2.36 -3.66 -22.53
N ASN A 40 2.26 -4.73 -23.34
CA ASN A 40 1.53 -4.70 -24.60
C ASN A 40 0.00 -4.88 -24.43
N ASP A 41 -0.48 -5.27 -23.25
CA ASP A 41 -1.91 -5.53 -23.01
C ASP A 41 -2.69 -4.30 -22.51
N LEU A 42 -2.01 -3.21 -22.16
CA LEU A 42 -2.68 -2.01 -21.64
C LEU A 42 -3.61 -1.36 -22.66
N ASP A 43 -3.16 -1.20 -23.90
CA ASP A 43 -3.98 -0.54 -24.93
C ASP A 43 -5.28 -1.31 -25.17
N ALA A 44 -5.24 -2.64 -25.11
CA ALA A 44 -6.43 -3.49 -25.19
C ALA A 44 -7.33 -3.36 -23.94
N PHE A 45 -6.73 -3.26 -22.74
CA PHE A 45 -7.45 -3.07 -21.49
C PHE A 45 -8.14 -1.69 -21.39
N PHE A 46 -7.54 -0.65 -21.98
CA PHE A 46 -8.14 0.68 -22.08
C PHE A 46 -9.10 0.81 -23.27
N SER A 47 -8.90 0.07 -24.37
CA SER A 47 -9.69 0.19 -25.60
C SER A 47 -11.09 -0.43 -25.54
N THR A 48 -11.32 -1.43 -24.69
CA THR A 48 -12.56 -2.25 -24.76
C THR A 48 -13.74 -1.67 -23.99
N LYS A 49 -13.51 -0.72 -23.08
CA LYS A 49 -14.57 -0.04 -22.33
C LYS A 49 -14.57 1.44 -22.69
N SER A 50 -15.76 1.98 -22.96
CA SER A 50 -15.95 3.42 -23.05
C SER A 50 -15.62 4.05 -21.69
N ARG A 51 -14.42 4.61 -21.54
CA ARG A 51 -14.02 5.36 -20.36
C ARG A 51 -14.27 6.85 -20.59
N LEU A 52 -14.80 7.52 -19.59
CA LEU A 52 -14.94 8.97 -19.55
C LEU A 52 -13.84 9.54 -18.68
N THR A 53 -13.26 10.65 -19.13
CA THR A 53 -12.40 11.48 -18.29
C THR A 53 -13.29 12.33 -17.39
N VAL A 54 -12.96 12.39 -16.11
CA VAL A 54 -13.62 13.25 -15.13
C VAL A 54 -12.60 14.18 -14.49
N GLU A 55 -13.03 15.42 -14.26
CA GLU A 55 -12.24 16.48 -13.65
C GLU A 55 -12.89 16.92 -12.33
N TRP A 56 -12.07 17.13 -11.32
CA TRP A 56 -12.52 17.72 -10.07
C TRP A 56 -12.88 19.19 -10.27
N GLN A 57 -14.07 19.59 -9.83
CA GLN A 57 -14.58 20.97 -9.96
C GLN A 57 -14.71 21.71 -8.63
N GLY A 58 -14.79 20.98 -7.52
CA GLY A 58 -15.02 21.59 -6.21
C GLY A 58 -15.66 20.65 -5.22
N TRP A 59 -16.42 21.23 -4.29
CA TRP A 59 -17.13 20.52 -3.24
C TRP A 59 -18.59 20.93 -3.14
N THR A 60 -19.38 20.10 -2.48
CA THR A 60 -20.75 20.38 -2.10
C THR A 60 -20.98 19.90 -0.67
N THR A 61 -21.96 20.50 0.00
CA THR A 61 -22.46 20.04 1.29
C THR A 61 -23.83 19.42 1.08
N LEU A 62 -23.91 18.11 1.26
CA LEU A 62 -25.15 17.37 1.18
C LEU A 62 -25.77 17.28 2.56
N ARG A 63 -27.09 17.42 2.66
CA ARG A 63 -27.84 17.06 3.87
C ARG A 63 -28.41 15.67 3.65
N THR A 64 -27.91 14.68 4.39
CA THR A 64 -28.34 13.29 4.28
C THR A 64 -29.28 12.91 5.43
N GLY A 65 -30.38 12.22 5.10
CA GLY A 65 -31.28 11.61 6.06
C GLY A 65 -32.24 12.57 6.78
N SER A 66 -33.14 11.98 7.58
CA SER A 66 -34.07 12.73 8.46
C SER A 66 -33.35 13.53 9.56
N ASN A 67 -32.13 13.10 9.89
CA ASN A 67 -31.29 13.71 10.93
C ASN A 67 -30.53 14.96 10.46
N GLN A 68 -30.71 15.40 9.20
CA GLN A 68 -30.04 16.57 8.62
C GLN A 68 -28.51 16.58 8.80
N ARG A 69 -27.85 15.42 8.75
CA ARG A 69 -26.39 15.37 8.84
C ARG A 69 -25.80 16.00 7.58
N THR A 70 -24.86 16.93 7.78
CA THR A 70 -24.11 17.54 6.68
C THR A 70 -22.93 16.67 6.31
N VAL A 71 -22.94 16.13 5.09
CA VAL A 71 -21.85 15.36 4.49
C VAL A 71 -21.15 16.24 3.47
N HIS A 72 -19.82 16.35 3.56
CA HIS A 72 -19.01 17.01 2.54
C HIS A 72 -18.79 16.03 1.38
N ALA A 73 -18.91 16.50 0.14
CA ALA A 73 -18.66 15.67 -1.02
C ALA A 73 -17.83 16.40 -2.07
N ALA A 74 -16.94 15.69 -2.74
CA ALA A 74 -16.21 16.16 -3.91
C ALA A 74 -17.10 16.06 -5.16
N VAL A 75 -16.98 17.03 -6.06
CA VAL A 75 -17.79 17.10 -7.29
C VAL A 75 -16.87 16.92 -8.49
N LEU A 76 -17.15 15.90 -9.29
CA LEU A 76 -16.41 15.54 -10.50
C LEU A 76 -17.32 15.71 -11.72
N THR A 77 -16.84 16.36 -12.78
CA THR A 77 -17.59 16.55 -14.04
C THR A 77 -16.79 16.08 -15.24
N VAL A 78 -17.46 15.69 -16.31
CA VAL A 78 -16.80 15.44 -17.60
C VAL A 78 -16.31 16.78 -18.18
N PRO A 79 -15.09 16.87 -18.73
CA PRO A 79 -14.59 18.08 -19.36
C PRO A 79 -15.42 18.43 -20.62
N GLY A 80 -15.66 19.73 -20.85
CA GLY A 80 -16.35 20.22 -22.05
C GLY A 80 -17.65 20.98 -21.79
N ASP A 81 -18.25 20.84 -20.61
CA ASP A 81 -19.48 21.55 -20.28
C ASP A 81 -19.23 22.99 -19.81
N ASN A 82 -20.12 23.91 -20.19
CA ASN A 82 -20.11 25.29 -19.72
C ASN A 82 -20.13 25.33 -18.18
N LYS A 83 -19.14 26.01 -17.58
CA LYS A 83 -18.94 26.04 -16.11
C LYS A 83 -20.12 26.63 -15.32
N ASN A 84 -21.03 27.34 -15.99
CA ASN A 84 -22.15 28.06 -15.37
C ASN A 84 -23.50 27.37 -15.55
N THR A 85 -23.59 26.26 -16.27
CA THR A 85 -24.86 25.55 -16.50
C THR A 85 -24.98 24.35 -15.57
N PRO A 86 -26.22 23.97 -15.17
CA PRO A 86 -26.46 22.69 -14.53
C PRO A 86 -25.92 21.55 -15.38
N ARG A 87 -25.20 20.60 -14.79
CA ARG A 87 -24.58 19.50 -15.51
C ARG A 87 -24.54 18.22 -14.68
N PRO A 88 -24.48 17.04 -15.32
CA PRO A 88 -24.27 15.79 -14.61
C PRO A 88 -22.89 15.83 -13.93
N ALA A 89 -22.87 15.51 -12.65
CA ALA A 89 -21.65 15.36 -11.89
C ALA A 89 -21.70 14.10 -11.04
N LEU A 90 -20.54 13.50 -10.85
CA LEU A 90 -20.36 12.50 -9.82
C LEU A 90 -20.07 13.21 -8.50
N VAL A 91 -20.91 12.93 -7.51
CA VAL A 91 -20.80 13.51 -6.16
C VAL A 91 -20.23 12.44 -5.23
N LEU A 92 -18.93 12.53 -4.96
CA LEU A 92 -18.21 11.58 -4.13
C LEU A 92 -18.24 12.04 -2.67
N PRO A 93 -18.98 11.37 -1.78
CA PRO A 93 -18.97 11.71 -0.37
C PRO A 93 -17.59 11.50 0.26
N LEU A 94 -17.18 12.45 1.09
CA LEU A 94 -15.95 12.41 1.88
C LEU A 94 -16.31 12.01 3.31
N GLU A 95 -15.55 11.08 3.87
CA GLU A 95 -15.79 10.55 5.21
C GLU A 95 -15.42 11.56 6.29
N ASP A 96 -14.38 12.36 6.04
CA ASP A 96 -13.83 13.30 6.98
C ASP A 96 -13.39 14.61 6.30
N ARG A 97 -13.39 15.70 7.07
CA ARG A 97 -12.92 17.02 6.64
C ARG A 97 -11.43 17.00 6.27
N SER A 98 -10.65 16.08 6.82
CA SER A 98 -9.26 15.87 6.45
C SER A 98 -9.09 15.55 4.96
N GLN A 99 -9.95 14.70 4.38
CA GLN A 99 -9.96 14.36 2.95
C GLN A 99 -10.23 15.59 2.07
N GLN A 100 -11.16 16.45 2.50
CA GLN A 100 -11.43 17.71 1.82
C GLN A 100 -10.17 18.61 1.79
N LEU A 101 -9.46 18.70 2.92
CA LEU A 101 -8.24 19.51 3.01
C LEU A 101 -7.12 18.94 2.12
N LEU A 102 -6.99 17.62 2.03
CA LEU A 102 -6.04 16.94 1.14
C LEU A 102 -6.30 17.27 -0.33
N LEU A 103 -7.54 17.09 -0.79
CA LEU A 103 -7.94 17.40 -2.16
C LEU A 103 -7.82 18.90 -2.48
N GLN A 104 -8.17 19.76 -1.51
CA GLN A 104 -8.05 21.20 -1.67
C GLN A 104 -6.59 21.63 -1.82
N ALA A 105 -5.66 21.03 -1.07
CA ALA A 105 -4.24 21.29 -1.20
C ALA A 105 -3.73 20.87 -2.58
N ALA A 106 -4.02 19.64 -3.01
CA ALA A 106 -3.63 19.11 -4.33
C ALA A 106 -4.16 19.97 -5.48
N HIS A 107 -5.42 20.40 -5.42
CA HIS A 107 -5.98 21.26 -6.45
C HIS A 107 -5.44 22.70 -6.41
N ALA A 108 -5.08 23.23 -5.23
CA ALA A 108 -4.62 24.61 -5.13
C ALA A 108 -3.28 24.84 -5.85
N GLN A 109 -2.45 23.80 -5.98
CA GLN A 109 -1.11 23.86 -6.56
C GLN A 109 -0.27 24.99 -5.96
N LYS A 110 -0.50 25.30 -4.68
CA LYS A 110 0.27 26.29 -3.93
C LYS A 110 1.25 25.55 -3.03
N PRO A 111 2.53 25.95 -2.99
CA PRO A 111 3.50 25.32 -2.10
C PRO A 111 3.02 25.43 -0.65
N LEU A 112 3.05 24.32 0.06
CA LEU A 112 2.68 24.25 1.46
C LEU A 112 3.87 24.56 2.34
N THR A 113 3.61 25.17 3.50
CA THR A 113 4.67 25.26 4.52
C THR A 113 4.98 23.86 5.06
N PRO A 114 6.23 23.55 5.48
CA PRO A 114 6.58 22.23 6.00
C PRO A 114 5.67 21.75 7.13
N LEU A 115 5.25 22.66 8.03
CA LEU A 115 4.33 22.33 9.12
C LEU A 115 2.93 21.94 8.61
N GLN A 116 2.42 22.64 7.59
CA GLN A 116 1.14 22.29 6.96
C GLN A 116 1.23 20.95 6.23
N LEU A 117 2.33 20.71 5.52
CA LEU A 117 2.58 19.44 4.85
C LEU A 117 2.62 18.28 5.85
N LEU A 118 3.38 18.38 6.96
CA LEU A 118 3.41 17.33 8.00
C LEU A 118 2.02 16.99 8.55
N ARG A 119 1.21 18.02 8.80
CA ARG A 119 -0.14 17.83 9.30
C ARG A 119 -1.01 17.10 8.30
N LEU A 120 -0.90 17.43 7.01
CA LEU A 120 -1.66 16.76 5.96
C LEU A 120 -1.13 15.35 5.66
N ASN A 121 0.18 15.12 5.73
CA ASN A 121 0.80 13.81 5.58
C ASN A 121 0.26 12.79 6.58
N ALA A 122 0.05 13.22 7.84
CA ALA A 122 -0.56 12.37 8.86
C ALA A 122 -1.98 11.92 8.47
N TYR A 123 -2.76 12.74 7.76
CA TYR A 123 -4.08 12.36 7.26
C TYR A 123 -4.03 11.44 6.04
N ALA A 124 -3.00 11.58 5.20
CA ALA A 124 -2.84 10.71 4.03
C ALA A 124 -2.39 9.30 4.43
N ILE A 125 -1.54 9.16 5.44
CA ILE A 125 -0.89 7.87 5.77
C ILE A 125 -1.64 7.08 6.83
N ASN A 126 -2.28 7.72 7.80
CA ASN A 126 -2.97 7.01 8.90
C ASN A 126 -4.35 6.50 8.49
N ARG A 127 -4.53 6.09 7.24
CA ARG A 127 -5.78 5.55 6.71
C ARG A 127 -5.62 4.08 6.42
N ASP A 128 -6.41 3.27 7.12
CA ASP A 128 -6.46 1.84 6.89
C ASP A 128 -6.79 1.55 5.43
N ASN A 129 -6.03 0.64 4.82
CA ASN A 129 -6.16 0.25 3.42
C ASN A 129 -5.97 1.41 2.43
N GLY A 130 -5.39 2.53 2.87
CA GLY A 130 -5.04 3.65 2.01
C GLY A 130 -3.92 3.31 1.04
N LEU A 131 -3.66 4.22 0.12
CA LEU A 131 -2.71 4.01 -0.97
C LEU A 131 -1.31 3.61 -0.49
N PHE A 132 -0.82 4.22 0.59
CA PHE A 132 0.48 3.88 1.16
C PHE A 132 0.53 2.44 1.69
N ASP A 133 -0.54 1.98 2.33
CA ASP A 133 -0.61 0.64 2.92
C ASP A 133 -0.68 -0.44 1.86
N GLN A 134 -1.40 -0.19 0.77
CA GLN A 134 -1.62 -1.16 -0.31
C GLN A 134 -0.36 -1.47 -1.13
N LEU A 135 0.67 -0.62 -1.08
CA LEU A 135 1.96 -0.88 -1.73
C LEU A 135 2.77 -1.92 -0.93
N PRO A 136 2.97 -3.15 -1.44
CA PRO A 136 3.72 -4.18 -0.72
C PRO A 136 5.18 -3.76 -0.53
N TYR A 137 5.80 -4.15 0.59
CA TYR A 137 7.20 -3.86 0.89
C TYR A 137 8.17 -4.33 -0.20
N GLN A 138 7.84 -5.45 -0.85
CA GLN A 138 8.63 -6.00 -1.95
C GLN A 138 8.75 -5.03 -3.13
N LEU A 139 7.75 -4.17 -3.35
CA LEU A 139 7.75 -3.19 -4.45
C LEU A 139 8.73 -2.03 -4.26
N TRP A 140 9.28 -1.84 -3.08
CA TRP A 140 10.18 -0.72 -2.84
C TRP A 140 11.61 -1.11 -3.23
N THR A 141 12.37 -0.17 -3.77
CA THR A 141 13.76 -0.44 -4.16
C THR A 141 14.57 -0.84 -2.94
N VAL A 142 15.40 -1.87 -3.13
CA VAL A 142 16.45 -2.19 -2.17
C VAL A 142 17.54 -1.15 -2.37
N ASP A 143 18.05 -0.60 -1.28
CA ASP A 143 19.16 0.33 -1.30
C ASP A 143 20.33 -0.30 -2.10
N PRO A 144 20.64 0.19 -3.31
CA PRO A 144 21.63 -0.44 -4.17
C PRO A 144 23.04 -0.36 -3.56
N ASP A 145 23.26 0.64 -2.71
CA ASP A 145 24.56 0.92 -2.10
C ASP A 145 24.73 0.21 -0.74
N ASN A 146 23.68 -0.47 -0.24
CA ASN A 146 23.64 -1.09 1.09
C ASN A 146 24.16 -0.17 2.21
N VAL A 147 23.90 1.13 2.09
CA VAL A 147 24.20 2.14 3.11
C VAL A 147 23.49 1.77 4.40
N TRP A 148 22.27 1.23 4.29
CA TRP A 148 21.50 0.79 5.44
C TRP A 148 21.87 -0.62 5.87
N LYS A 149 22.53 -0.68 7.02
CA LYS A 149 22.83 -1.89 7.76
C LYS A 149 21.90 -2.00 8.97
N ASP A 150 21.46 -3.20 9.32
CA ASP A 150 20.78 -3.41 10.61
C ASP A 150 21.72 -3.07 11.78
N ALA A 151 21.19 -3.10 13.00
CA ALA A 151 21.99 -2.92 14.22
C ALA A 151 23.12 -3.97 14.36
N ALA A 152 23.11 -5.04 13.56
CA ALA A 152 24.15 -6.06 13.50
C ALA A 152 25.14 -5.86 12.33
N GLY A 153 25.02 -4.77 11.56
CA GLY A 153 25.91 -4.47 10.44
C GLY A 153 25.60 -5.23 9.14
N ASN A 154 24.52 -6.01 9.09
CA ASN A 154 24.14 -6.75 7.89
C ASN A 154 23.38 -5.85 6.91
N PRO A 155 23.66 -5.95 5.61
CA PRO A 155 22.87 -5.27 4.59
C PRO A 155 21.43 -5.78 4.67
N THR A 156 20.52 -4.88 5.03
CA THR A 156 19.12 -5.22 5.18
C THR A 156 18.44 -5.19 3.84
N GLN A 157 18.20 -6.37 3.25
CA GLN A 157 17.54 -6.52 1.94
C GLN A 157 16.18 -5.80 1.83
N TYR A 158 15.55 -5.40 2.95
CA TYR A 158 14.22 -4.78 2.97
C TYR A 158 14.10 -3.54 3.87
N HIS A 159 15.21 -2.98 4.39
CA HIS A 159 15.17 -1.69 5.09
C HIS A 159 15.73 -0.61 4.17
N GLY A 160 14.85 0.29 3.77
CA GLY A 160 15.08 1.41 2.88
C GLY A 160 13.72 1.94 2.46
N GLY A 161 13.40 1.88 1.18
CA GLY A 161 12.05 1.75 0.63
C GLY A 161 10.87 2.33 1.43
N LYS A 162 9.96 1.47 1.90
CA LYS A 162 8.69 1.90 2.55
C LYS A 162 8.91 2.57 3.90
N LYS A 163 9.88 2.11 4.69
CA LYS A 163 10.15 2.68 6.03
C LYS A 163 10.77 4.07 5.90
N GLU A 164 11.70 4.26 4.98
CA GLU A 164 12.24 5.57 4.63
C GLU A 164 11.16 6.46 4.06
N ALA A 165 10.34 5.96 3.13
CA ALA A 165 9.22 6.72 2.60
C ALA A 165 8.30 7.23 3.72
N TYR A 166 8.05 6.38 4.73
CA TYR A 166 7.31 6.76 5.93
C TYR A 166 8.06 7.81 6.79
N GLN A 167 9.36 7.63 7.04
CA GLN A 167 10.19 8.58 7.80
C GLN A 167 10.28 9.94 7.11
N TRP A 168 10.40 9.93 5.79
CA TRP A 168 10.40 11.09 4.93
C TRP A 168 9.06 11.80 5.02
N PHE A 169 7.95 11.07 4.92
CA PHE A 169 6.60 11.59 5.11
C PHE A 169 6.37 12.24 6.48
N LEU A 170 6.97 11.67 7.54
CA LEU A 170 6.93 12.22 8.90
C LEU A 170 7.91 13.38 9.11
N GLY A 171 8.72 13.70 8.11
CA GLY A 171 9.75 14.72 8.17
C GLY A 171 10.87 14.47 9.15
N LYS A 172 11.13 13.21 9.48
CA LYS A 172 12.27 12.85 10.34
C LYS A 172 13.60 13.14 9.65
N ASP A 173 13.65 12.93 8.34
CA ASP A 173 14.86 13.10 7.54
C ASP A 173 15.05 14.54 7.05
N TRP A 174 14.09 15.42 7.33
CA TRP A 174 14.14 16.83 6.94
C TRP A 174 15.27 17.60 7.62
N LYS A 175 15.63 17.20 8.85
CA LYS A 175 16.73 17.82 9.59
C LYS A 175 18.09 17.33 9.15
N LEU A 176 18.16 16.10 8.63
CA LEU A 176 19.40 15.50 8.18
C LEU A 176 19.90 16.23 6.95
N TYR A 177 19.07 16.53 5.94
CA TYR A 177 19.53 17.21 4.72
C TYR A 177 20.15 18.62 4.94
N ASP A 178 19.61 19.40 5.87
CA ASP A 178 20.10 20.76 6.14
C ASP A 178 21.40 20.76 7.00
N SER A 179 21.68 19.63 7.67
CA SER A 179 22.84 19.47 8.54
C SER A 179 23.89 18.50 8.01
N SER A 180 23.55 17.54 7.15
CA SER A 180 24.46 16.59 6.49
C SER A 180 25.25 17.28 5.38
N ASN A 181 24.66 18.23 4.63
CA ASN A 181 25.46 19.12 3.77
C ASN A 181 26.45 20.00 4.56
N LYS A 182 26.25 20.19 5.88
CA LYS A 182 27.20 20.92 6.75
C LYS A 182 28.07 20.02 7.62
N ARG A 183 27.77 18.72 7.72
CA ARG A 183 28.48 17.74 8.56
C ARG A 183 29.26 16.71 7.74
N GLN A 184 28.81 16.32 6.55
CA GLN A 184 29.65 15.54 5.64
C GLN A 184 30.81 16.39 5.07
N GLU A 185 30.62 17.70 4.91
CA GLU A 185 31.76 18.64 4.72
C GLU A 185 32.67 18.78 5.95
N LYS A 186 32.37 18.10 7.08
CA LYS A 186 33.06 18.34 8.35
C LYS A 186 33.53 17.09 9.09
N GLU A 187 33.06 15.90 8.73
CA GLU A 187 33.40 14.65 9.43
C GLU A 187 33.97 13.55 8.52
N GLU A 188 34.01 13.72 7.19
CA GLU A 188 34.68 12.75 6.28
C GLU A 188 36.06 13.20 5.75
N ASP A 189 36.52 14.40 6.11
CA ASP A 189 37.81 14.97 5.66
C ASP A 189 38.95 14.91 6.71
N GLU A 190 38.81 14.13 7.79
CA GLU A 190 39.80 14.11 8.89
C GLU A 190 40.86 13.00 8.86
N ASP A 191 40.93 12.13 7.85
CA ASP A 191 42.03 11.14 7.75
C ASP A 191 42.80 11.22 6.41
N ASP A 192 43.77 12.13 6.39
CA ASP A 192 45.10 12.06 5.77
C ASP A 192 45.31 12.13 4.23
N SER A 193 44.30 12.28 3.36
CA SER A 193 44.54 12.46 1.90
C SER A 193 44.07 13.77 1.24
N LEU A 194 43.45 14.68 1.99
CA LEU A 194 42.78 15.89 1.48
C LEU A 194 43.56 17.22 1.60
N ASP A 195 44.81 17.21 2.06
CA ASP A 195 45.53 18.47 2.32
C ASP A 195 45.99 19.19 1.03
N TRP A 196 46.05 18.52 -0.13
CA TRP A 196 46.52 19.17 -1.37
C TRP A 196 45.39 19.80 -2.19
N THR A 197 44.22 19.17 -2.28
CA THR A 197 43.10 19.66 -3.13
C THR A 197 42.38 20.84 -2.48
N VAL A 198 42.21 20.84 -1.16
CA VAL A 198 41.65 21.97 -0.40
C VAL A 198 42.60 23.16 -0.47
N LEU A 199 43.90 22.94 -0.35
CA LEU A 199 44.92 23.98 -0.42
C LEU A 199 45.06 24.53 -1.85
N GLN A 200 44.94 23.69 -2.88
CA GLN A 200 44.83 24.12 -4.28
C GLN A 200 43.58 24.97 -4.53
N LYS A 201 42.42 24.55 -4.04
CA LYS A 201 41.17 25.33 -4.15
C LYS A 201 41.30 26.68 -3.43
N ARG A 202 41.88 26.68 -2.22
CA ARG A 202 42.10 27.90 -1.45
C ARG A 202 43.13 28.83 -2.09
N MET A 203 44.18 28.29 -2.68
CA MET A 203 45.14 29.05 -3.47
C MET A 203 44.49 29.67 -4.72
N ALA A 204 43.63 28.93 -5.42
CA ALA A 204 42.90 29.45 -6.57
C ALA A 204 41.92 30.56 -6.17
N GLU A 205 41.22 30.43 -5.04
CA GLU A 205 40.36 31.47 -4.48
C GLU A 205 41.15 32.75 -4.12
N LEU A 206 42.31 32.60 -3.48
CA LEU A 206 43.17 33.74 -3.14
C LEU A 206 43.71 34.45 -4.39
N GLN A 207 44.17 33.69 -5.39
CA GLN A 207 44.62 34.25 -6.67
C GLN A 207 43.50 35.01 -7.38
N ARG A 208 42.26 34.48 -7.34
CA ARG A 208 41.09 35.17 -7.87
C ARG A 208 40.86 36.51 -7.15
N GLN A 209 40.89 36.51 -5.82
CA GLN A 209 40.71 37.74 -5.03
C GLN A 209 41.81 38.78 -5.32
N GLU A 210 43.06 38.35 -5.50
CA GLU A 210 44.15 39.25 -5.90
C GLU A 210 43.88 39.88 -7.28
N TRP A 211 43.44 39.09 -8.26
CA TRP A 211 43.10 39.62 -9.59
C TRP A 211 41.90 40.56 -9.56
N GLU A 212 40.88 40.28 -8.75
CA GLU A 212 39.73 41.16 -8.59
C GLU A 212 40.12 42.51 -7.95
N MET A 213 41.01 42.50 -6.96
CA MET A 213 41.57 43.73 -6.39
C MET A 213 42.42 44.51 -7.40
N GLU A 214 43.33 43.84 -8.12
CA GLU A 214 44.17 44.49 -9.14
C GLU A 214 43.31 45.11 -10.24
N LEU A 215 42.22 44.44 -10.63
CA LEU A 215 41.29 44.93 -11.62
C LEU A 215 40.49 46.15 -11.12
N ALA A 216 40.11 46.18 -9.83
CA ALA A 216 39.48 47.35 -9.21
C ALA A 216 40.43 48.57 -9.17
N ASP A 217 41.69 48.35 -8.82
CA ASP A 217 42.72 49.40 -8.81
C ASP A 217 42.98 49.96 -10.22
N LEU A 218 43.09 49.09 -11.23
CA LEU A 218 43.24 49.50 -12.63
C LEU A 218 42.03 50.31 -13.12
N GLN A 219 40.82 49.93 -12.74
CA GLN A 219 39.62 50.69 -13.06
C GLN A 219 39.64 52.09 -12.42
N GLN A 220 40.09 52.19 -11.18
CA GLN A 220 40.24 53.47 -10.49
C GLN A 220 41.29 54.36 -11.16
N GLN A 221 42.45 53.80 -11.54
CA GLN A 221 43.51 54.54 -12.23
C GLN A 221 43.05 55.05 -13.60
N LEU A 222 42.37 54.20 -14.39
CA LEU A 222 41.78 54.61 -15.67
C LEU A 222 40.73 55.72 -15.49
N ALA A 223 39.92 55.65 -14.42
CA ALA A 223 38.96 56.70 -14.11
C ALA A 223 39.62 58.05 -13.75
N LEU A 224 40.76 58.02 -13.06
CA LEU A 224 41.55 59.22 -12.74
C LEU A 224 42.24 59.81 -13.99
N ALA A 225 42.86 58.96 -14.82
CA ALA A 225 43.50 59.37 -16.07
C ALA A 225 42.49 60.05 -17.02
N ASN A 226 41.29 59.46 -17.15
CA ASN A 226 40.20 60.04 -17.93
C ASN A 226 39.75 61.42 -17.41
N ARG A 227 39.79 61.65 -16.09
CA ARG A 227 39.46 62.95 -15.49
C ARG A 227 40.56 63.99 -15.72
N GLN A 228 41.82 63.58 -15.79
CA GLN A 228 42.96 64.47 -15.95
C GLN A 228 43.26 64.80 -17.42
N GLY A 229 42.58 64.16 -18.38
CA GLY A 229 42.80 64.38 -19.81
C GLY A 229 44.18 63.93 -20.27
N THR A 230 44.86 63.09 -19.49
CA THR A 230 46.15 62.51 -19.88
C THR A 230 45.90 61.52 -21.02
N PRO A 231 46.79 61.49 -22.05
CA PRO A 231 46.65 60.55 -23.14
C PRO A 231 46.58 59.12 -22.60
N TYR A 232 45.68 58.36 -23.21
CA TYR A 232 45.30 57.00 -22.85
C TYR A 232 46.54 56.12 -22.64
N ASP A 233 46.68 55.53 -21.46
CA ASP A 233 47.78 54.61 -21.18
C ASP A 233 47.40 53.22 -21.69
N ASP A 234 47.82 52.92 -22.93
CA ASP A 234 47.60 51.64 -23.59
C ASP A 234 48.08 50.45 -22.75
N GLN A 235 49.05 50.65 -21.84
CA GLN A 235 49.55 49.59 -20.97
C GLN A 235 48.53 49.19 -19.89
N LEU A 236 47.84 50.15 -19.28
CA LEU A 236 46.81 49.89 -18.27
C LEU A 236 45.59 49.16 -18.87
N GLN A 237 45.26 49.49 -20.12
CA GLN A 237 44.21 48.83 -20.90
C GLN A 237 44.52 47.37 -21.17
N MET A 238 45.72 47.10 -21.69
CA MET A 238 46.17 45.74 -21.99
C MET A 238 46.21 44.88 -20.73
N ARG A 239 46.68 45.44 -19.61
CA ARG A 239 46.71 44.73 -18.33
C ARG A 239 45.31 44.38 -17.82
N ARG A 240 44.34 45.31 -17.94
CA ARG A 240 42.94 45.06 -17.59
C ARG A 240 42.34 43.91 -18.41
N ILE A 241 42.57 43.88 -19.72
CA ILE A 241 42.03 42.83 -20.61
C ILE A 241 42.62 41.46 -20.22
N GLN A 242 43.93 41.40 -19.96
CA GLN A 242 44.60 40.18 -19.52
C GLN A 242 44.01 39.63 -18.22
N LEU A 243 43.77 40.47 -17.20
CA LEU A 243 43.17 40.04 -15.94
C LEU A 243 41.72 39.57 -16.12
N GLN A 244 40.95 40.20 -17.02
CA GLN A 244 39.60 39.75 -17.35
C GLN A 244 39.58 38.39 -18.03
N GLU A 245 40.55 38.10 -18.89
CA GLU A 245 40.70 36.78 -19.53
C GLU A 245 41.12 35.70 -18.51
N GLN A 246 42.02 36.03 -17.58
CA GLN A 246 42.44 35.13 -16.50
C GLN A 246 41.28 34.76 -15.56
N LEU A 247 40.47 35.74 -15.16
CA LEU A 247 39.26 35.49 -14.36
C LEU A 247 38.24 34.60 -15.08
N ARG A 248 38.02 34.84 -16.37
CA ARG A 248 37.13 34.00 -17.19
C ARG A 248 37.65 32.57 -17.31
N ALA A 249 38.96 32.38 -17.45
CA ALA A 249 39.55 31.05 -17.52
C ALA A 249 39.36 30.26 -16.22
N THR A 250 39.44 30.90 -15.05
CA THR A 250 39.20 30.25 -13.75
C THR A 250 37.75 29.84 -13.51
N ASP A 251 36.78 30.58 -14.06
CA ASP A 251 35.35 30.23 -13.94
C ASP A 251 34.98 28.97 -14.76
N VAL A 252 35.72 28.67 -15.84
CA VAL A 252 35.50 27.46 -16.67
C VAL A 252 36.07 26.20 -16.00
N VAL A 253 37.16 26.33 -15.25
CA VAL A 253 37.78 25.19 -14.54
C VAL A 253 36.99 24.80 -13.28
N SER A 254 36.37 25.77 -12.61
CA SER A 254 35.52 25.52 -11.43
C SER A 254 34.15 24.95 -11.78
N THR A 255 33.68 25.09 -13.03
CA THR A 255 32.41 24.51 -13.51
C THR A 255 32.56 23.12 -14.14
N SER A 256 33.77 22.67 -14.46
CA SER A 256 34.01 21.40 -15.16
C SER A 256 34.42 20.22 -14.24
N SER A 257 34.64 20.45 -12.95
CA SER A 257 35.05 19.42 -11.99
C SER A 257 33.92 18.79 -11.15
N SER A 258 32.68 19.28 -11.25
CA SER A 258 31.54 18.77 -10.48
C SER A 258 30.55 17.99 -11.34
N ILE A 259 31.00 16.89 -11.96
CA ILE A 259 30.12 15.79 -12.36
C ILE A 259 30.22 14.72 -11.25
N GLU A 260 29.95 15.13 -10.03
CA GLU A 260 29.60 14.21 -8.96
C GLU A 260 28.08 14.06 -8.99
N THR A 261 27.64 12.81 -9.06
CA THR A 261 26.27 12.35 -8.92
C THR A 261 25.77 12.61 -7.50
N THR A 262 25.74 13.87 -7.08
CA THR A 262 25.02 14.27 -5.89
C THR A 262 23.54 13.99 -6.16
N PRO A 263 22.87 13.19 -5.31
CA PRO A 263 21.44 12.99 -5.46
C PRO A 263 20.75 14.36 -5.45
N PRO A 264 19.75 14.59 -6.31
CA PRO A 264 19.12 15.90 -6.43
C PRO A 264 18.69 16.37 -5.05
N SER A 265 19.22 17.53 -4.62
CA SER A 265 18.80 18.15 -3.36
C SER A 265 17.32 18.45 -3.48
N ILE A 266 16.49 17.67 -2.80
CA ILE A 266 15.04 17.83 -2.84
C ILE A 266 14.71 19.13 -2.13
N ASP A 267 14.37 20.16 -2.91
CA ASP A 267 13.91 21.44 -2.38
C ASP A 267 12.50 21.27 -1.81
N MET A 268 12.43 21.07 -0.49
CA MET A 268 11.19 20.78 0.25
C MET A 268 10.15 21.90 0.15
N LEU A 269 10.55 23.09 -0.29
CA LEU A 269 9.64 24.23 -0.47
C LEU A 269 8.72 24.09 -1.70
N SER A 270 8.87 23.02 -2.48
CA SER A 270 8.14 22.83 -3.74
C SER A 270 6.84 22.01 -3.63
N TYR A 271 6.61 21.27 -2.53
CA TYR A 271 5.44 20.38 -2.43
C TYR A 271 4.13 21.14 -2.23
N THR A 272 3.14 20.88 -3.09
CA THR A 272 1.81 21.51 -3.01
C THR A 272 0.79 20.66 -2.26
N SER A 273 1.05 19.36 -2.11
CA SER A 273 0.21 18.41 -1.38
C SER A 273 0.99 17.16 -0.94
N PRO A 274 0.45 16.37 0.01
CA PRO A 274 0.99 15.05 0.34
C PRO A 274 1.06 14.10 -0.86
N TYR A 275 0.18 14.26 -1.85
CA TYR A 275 0.17 13.44 -3.06
C TYR A 275 1.33 13.78 -4.00
N ASP A 276 1.82 15.03 -4.03
CA ASP A 276 3.06 15.37 -4.75
C ASP A 276 4.26 14.68 -4.11
N MET A 277 4.31 14.71 -2.77
CA MET A 277 5.33 13.99 -2.03
C MET A 277 5.24 12.47 -2.26
N PHE A 278 4.02 11.93 -2.33
CA PHE A 278 3.80 10.53 -2.67
C PHE A 278 4.27 10.18 -4.08
N ARG A 279 4.00 11.04 -5.07
CA ARG A 279 4.48 10.89 -6.44
C ARG A 279 6.02 10.85 -6.48
N ASP A 280 6.67 11.78 -5.80
CA ASP A 280 8.12 11.85 -5.78
C ASP A 280 8.72 10.62 -5.06
N LEU A 281 8.08 10.14 -4.00
CA LEU A 281 8.43 8.87 -3.36
C LEU A 281 8.30 7.68 -4.30
N LEU A 282 7.20 7.56 -5.05
CA LEU A 282 7.04 6.51 -6.06
C LEU A 282 8.15 6.57 -7.11
N GLN A 283 8.50 7.77 -7.57
CA GLN A 283 9.52 7.97 -8.59
C GLN A 283 10.94 7.66 -8.06
N HIS A 284 11.26 8.08 -6.85
CA HIS A 284 12.61 7.91 -6.29
C HIS A 284 12.84 6.55 -5.66
N GLN A 285 11.89 6.09 -4.84
CA GLN A 285 12.00 4.89 -3.98
C GLN A 285 11.31 3.65 -4.58
N MET A 286 10.38 3.81 -5.51
CA MET A 286 9.84 2.68 -6.27
C MET A 286 10.29 2.69 -7.72
N LYS A 287 11.00 3.71 -8.20
CA LYS A 287 11.30 3.88 -9.63
C LYS A 287 10.05 3.63 -10.48
N ALA A 288 8.92 4.18 -10.04
CA ALA A 288 7.62 3.99 -10.66
C ALA A 288 7.00 5.36 -10.94
N GLU A 289 6.40 5.50 -12.12
CA GLU A 289 5.60 6.66 -12.49
C GLU A 289 4.12 6.28 -12.46
N VAL A 290 3.26 7.22 -12.04
CA VAL A 290 1.82 7.07 -12.18
C VAL A 290 1.46 7.37 -13.62
N ILE A 291 0.80 6.45 -14.32
CA ILE A 291 0.39 6.63 -15.73
C ILE A 291 -1.11 6.87 -15.89
N ALA A 292 -1.92 6.38 -14.95
CA ALA A 292 -3.36 6.58 -14.97
C ALA A 292 -3.95 6.46 -13.57
N THR A 293 -5.11 7.07 -13.38
CA THR A 293 -5.94 6.96 -12.17
C THR A 293 -7.36 6.65 -12.61
N VAL A 294 -7.99 5.69 -11.96
CA VAL A 294 -9.31 5.17 -12.35
C VAL A 294 -10.22 5.15 -11.13
N LEU A 295 -11.49 5.50 -11.33
CA LEU A 295 -12.57 5.27 -10.38
C LEU A 295 -13.38 4.07 -10.84
N GLU A 296 -13.58 3.12 -9.94
CA GLU A 296 -14.29 1.87 -10.24
C GLU A 296 -15.34 1.53 -9.19
N ASN A 297 -16.30 0.70 -9.57
CA ASN A 297 -17.27 0.16 -8.62
C ASN A 297 -16.61 -0.98 -7.83
N THR A 298 -16.30 -0.72 -6.57
CA THR A 298 -15.78 -1.75 -5.65
C THR A 298 -16.90 -2.46 -4.89
N SER A 299 -18.17 -2.15 -5.18
CA SER A 299 -19.27 -2.83 -4.52
C SER A 299 -19.35 -4.30 -4.94
N PHE A 300 -19.31 -5.18 -3.94
CA PHE A 300 -19.53 -6.61 -4.13
C PHE A 300 -21.02 -6.96 -4.34
N LEU A 301 -21.93 -6.07 -3.97
CA LEU A 301 -23.37 -6.33 -3.98
C LEU A 301 -24.03 -5.66 -5.19
N ASP A 302 -24.73 -6.45 -5.99
CA ASP A 302 -25.59 -5.95 -7.05
C ASP A 302 -26.62 -4.96 -6.48
N GLY A 303 -26.76 -3.80 -7.13
CA GLY A 303 -27.65 -2.74 -6.66
C GLY A 303 -26.98 -1.71 -5.73
N ASN A 304 -25.75 -1.92 -5.30
CA ASN A 304 -25.02 -0.92 -4.53
C ASN A 304 -23.89 -0.34 -5.37
N LEU A 305 -23.75 0.97 -5.31
CA LEU A 305 -22.65 1.67 -5.93
C LEU A 305 -21.71 2.16 -4.83
N VAL A 306 -20.55 1.54 -4.73
CA VAL A 306 -19.44 1.95 -3.87
C VAL A 306 -18.29 2.26 -4.78
N LEU A 307 -17.84 3.52 -4.78
CA LEU A 307 -16.73 3.93 -5.62
C LEU A 307 -15.42 3.75 -4.87
N GLY A 308 -14.52 2.94 -5.43
CA GLY A 308 -13.12 2.90 -5.06
C GLY A 308 -12.26 3.62 -6.09
N GLY A 309 -10.99 3.80 -5.73
CA GLY A 309 -9.96 4.29 -6.63
C GLY A 309 -8.98 3.18 -6.98
N ALA A 310 -8.35 3.30 -8.14
CA ALA A 310 -7.18 2.52 -8.50
C ALA A 310 -6.17 3.43 -9.18
N ILE A 311 -4.89 3.28 -8.85
CA ILE A 311 -3.81 3.92 -9.58
C ILE A 311 -3.06 2.88 -10.40
N VAL A 312 -2.67 3.27 -11.61
CA VAL A 312 -1.85 2.45 -12.50
C VAL A 312 -0.45 3.03 -12.48
N LEU A 313 0.49 2.24 -11.98
CA LEU A 313 1.90 2.55 -11.93
C LEU A 313 2.64 1.83 -13.05
N ARG A 314 3.63 2.48 -13.63
CA ARG A 314 4.59 1.87 -14.56
C ARG A 314 5.98 2.01 -13.98
N ARG A 315 6.73 0.91 -13.92
CA ARG A 315 8.16 0.98 -13.53
C ARG A 315 8.94 1.73 -14.60
N ILE A 316 9.73 2.70 -14.17
CA ILE A 316 10.67 3.45 -14.99
C ILE A 316 11.75 2.47 -15.44
N VAL A 317 11.99 2.42 -16.75
CA VAL A 317 13.07 1.61 -17.32
C VAL A 317 14.37 2.36 -17.08
N ALA A 318 15.36 1.69 -16.47
CA ALA A 318 16.67 2.28 -16.29
C ALA A 318 17.25 2.66 -17.65
N THR A 319 18.00 3.76 -17.69
CA THR A 319 18.72 4.14 -18.91
C THR A 319 20.20 3.98 -18.65
N GLN A 320 20.85 3.13 -19.44
CA GLN A 320 22.29 2.95 -19.41
C GLN A 320 22.89 3.85 -20.48
N THR A 321 23.83 4.70 -20.08
CA THR A 321 24.60 5.50 -21.04
C THR A 321 25.76 4.65 -21.57
N VAL A 322 25.73 4.35 -22.87
CA VAL A 322 26.76 3.56 -23.55
C VAL A 322 27.49 4.49 -24.53
N THR A 323 28.82 4.50 -24.47
CA THR A 323 29.63 5.29 -25.41
C THR A 323 29.83 4.48 -26.70
N LEU A 324 29.16 4.87 -27.78
CA LEU A 324 29.26 4.26 -29.10
C LEU A 324 29.98 5.23 -30.04
N LEU A 325 31.11 4.81 -30.63
CA LEU A 325 31.90 5.63 -31.57
C LEU A 325 32.34 7.01 -31.02
N GLY A 326 32.48 7.13 -29.69
CA GLY A 326 32.82 8.40 -29.03
C GLY A 326 31.62 9.27 -28.64
N GLU A 327 30.40 8.91 -29.04
CA GLU A 327 29.17 9.58 -28.62
C GLU A 327 28.49 8.83 -27.47
N ARG A 328 27.99 9.55 -26.46
CA ARG A 328 27.24 8.97 -25.35
C ARG A 328 25.78 8.80 -25.76
N VAL A 329 25.34 7.57 -25.95
CA VAL A 329 23.95 7.22 -26.30
C VAL A 329 23.26 6.62 -25.08
N SER A 330 22.07 7.10 -24.74
CA SER A 330 21.24 6.55 -23.67
C SER A 330 20.38 5.43 -24.20
N VAL A 331 20.61 4.19 -23.73
CA VAL A 331 19.88 2.99 -24.13
C VAL A 331 19.05 2.50 -22.94
N PRO A 332 17.75 2.18 -23.13
CA PRO A 332 16.94 1.63 -22.05
C PRO A 332 17.45 0.24 -21.65
N ASP A 333 17.90 0.11 -20.42
CA ASP A 333 18.28 -1.15 -19.79
C ASP A 333 17.02 -1.80 -19.19
N ARG A 334 16.48 -2.76 -19.94
CA ARG A 334 15.32 -3.57 -19.52
C ARG A 334 15.72 -4.71 -18.58
N THR A 335 17.02 -4.93 -18.36
CA THR A 335 17.52 -5.99 -17.48
C THR A 335 17.86 -5.50 -16.09
N GLU A 336 18.00 -4.18 -15.91
CA GLU A 336 18.16 -3.56 -14.60
C GLU A 336 16.94 -3.85 -13.71
N THR A 337 17.22 -4.29 -12.48
CA THR A 337 16.21 -4.74 -11.53
C THR A 337 16.14 -3.89 -10.26
N TYR A 338 16.98 -2.85 -10.17
CA TYR A 338 17.06 -1.96 -9.00
C TYR A 338 17.18 -2.74 -7.67
N GLY A 339 17.95 -3.83 -7.70
CA GLY A 339 18.15 -4.72 -6.55
C GLY A 339 17.03 -5.73 -6.29
N ASN A 340 15.93 -5.72 -7.06
CA ASN A 340 14.84 -6.69 -6.91
C ASN A 340 14.64 -7.54 -8.19
N PRO A 341 15.12 -8.80 -8.22
CA PRO A 341 15.14 -9.63 -9.44
C PRO A 341 13.75 -9.91 -10.04
N GLU A 342 12.67 -9.76 -9.26
CA GLU A 342 11.30 -9.94 -9.75
C GLU A 342 10.75 -8.70 -10.46
N GLN A 343 11.47 -7.58 -10.42
CA GLN A 343 10.99 -6.28 -10.88
C GLN A 343 11.73 -5.84 -12.12
N VAL A 344 11.04 -5.97 -13.25
CA VAL A 344 11.55 -5.54 -14.55
C VAL A 344 11.04 -4.13 -14.85
N GLY A 345 11.90 -3.27 -15.38
CA GLY A 345 11.50 -1.96 -15.89
C GLY A 345 10.36 -2.07 -16.91
N GLY A 346 9.40 -1.14 -16.86
CA GLY A 346 8.23 -1.14 -17.74
C GLY A 346 7.08 -2.04 -17.28
N THR A 347 7.25 -2.81 -16.21
CA THR A 347 6.14 -3.55 -15.58
C THR A 347 5.05 -2.59 -15.10
N ILE A 348 3.80 -3.01 -15.28
CA ILE A 348 2.64 -2.23 -14.86
C ILE A 348 2.02 -2.88 -13.64
N LEU A 349 1.70 -2.03 -12.68
CA LEU A 349 1.15 -2.40 -11.38
C LEU A 349 -0.15 -1.63 -11.20
N ILE A 350 -1.21 -2.32 -10.83
CA ILE A 350 -2.48 -1.69 -10.44
C ILE A 350 -2.57 -1.75 -8.92
N VAL A 351 -2.76 -0.59 -8.30
CA VAL A 351 -2.84 -0.46 -6.84
C VAL A 351 -4.21 0.10 -6.51
N GLU A 352 -5.01 -0.69 -5.82
CA GLU A 352 -6.30 -0.26 -5.28
C GLU A 352 -6.07 0.79 -4.18
N CYS A 353 -6.92 1.80 -4.12
CA CYS A 353 -6.87 2.86 -3.11
C CYS A 353 -8.27 3.44 -2.87
N HIS A 354 -8.38 4.41 -1.96
CA HIS A 354 -9.65 5.13 -1.81
C HIS A 354 -9.91 6.03 -3.02
N ALA A 355 -11.19 6.29 -3.33
CA ALA A 355 -11.56 7.12 -4.47
C ALA A 355 -10.99 8.55 -4.37
N ASP A 356 -10.93 9.12 -3.16
CA ASP A 356 -10.34 10.43 -2.93
C ASP A 356 -8.81 10.43 -3.08
N GLU A 357 -8.13 9.33 -2.76
CA GLU A 357 -6.68 9.18 -3.02
C GLU A 357 -6.38 9.10 -4.52
N ALA A 358 -7.18 8.37 -5.29
CA ALA A 358 -7.04 8.33 -6.75
C ALA A 358 -7.22 9.73 -7.38
N ILE A 359 -8.20 10.50 -6.89
CA ILE A 359 -8.41 11.89 -7.33
C ILE A 359 -7.24 12.78 -6.88
N GLY A 360 -6.74 12.61 -5.66
CA GLY A 360 -5.58 13.33 -5.15
C GLY A 360 -4.32 13.08 -5.98
N MET A 361 -4.05 11.82 -6.32
CA MET A 361 -2.95 11.42 -7.21
C MET A 361 -3.14 11.95 -8.63
N SER A 362 -4.36 11.91 -9.17
CA SER A 362 -4.70 12.51 -10.48
C SER A 362 -4.31 13.98 -10.53
N LEU A 363 -4.67 14.75 -9.48
CA LEU A 363 -4.36 16.18 -9.39
C LEU A 363 -2.85 16.44 -9.26
N ALA A 364 -2.15 15.67 -8.42
CA ALA A 364 -0.70 15.81 -8.19
C ALA A 364 0.14 15.44 -9.43
N CYS A 365 -0.30 14.41 -10.18
CA CYS A 365 0.37 13.98 -11.41
C CYS A 365 -0.11 14.75 -12.65
N GLN A 366 -1.11 15.63 -12.53
CA GLN A 366 -1.78 16.31 -13.65
C GLN A 366 -2.29 15.32 -14.71
N LEU A 367 -2.80 14.17 -14.25
CA LEU A 367 -3.33 13.11 -15.11
C LEU A 367 -4.86 13.13 -15.10
N PRO A 368 -5.52 12.78 -16.22
CA PRO A 368 -6.96 12.64 -16.25
C PRO A 368 -7.41 11.47 -15.37
N CYS A 369 -8.39 11.72 -14.48
CA CYS A 369 -9.06 10.66 -13.76
C CYS A 369 -10.11 10.01 -14.65
N GLN A 370 -10.11 8.67 -14.76
CA GLN A 370 -11.00 7.95 -15.65
C GLN A 370 -12.10 7.22 -14.88
N ILE A 371 -13.30 7.14 -15.46
CA ILE A 371 -14.42 6.34 -14.94
C ILE A 371 -15.09 5.59 -16.09
N ASP A 372 -15.65 4.42 -15.81
CA ASP A 372 -16.47 3.68 -16.79
C ASP A 372 -17.73 4.51 -17.16
N ALA A 373 -18.03 4.69 -18.45
CA ALA A 373 -19.20 5.44 -18.90
C ALA A 373 -20.52 4.84 -18.36
N ALA A 374 -20.62 3.51 -18.31
CA ALA A 374 -21.81 2.85 -17.77
C ALA A 374 -21.97 3.10 -16.26
N LEU A 375 -20.84 3.31 -15.57
CA LEU A 375 -20.83 3.67 -14.16
C LEU A 375 -21.24 5.14 -13.96
N TRP A 376 -20.70 6.02 -14.79
CA TRP A 376 -21.04 7.44 -14.82
C TRP A 376 -22.54 7.67 -15.06
N GLU A 377 -23.12 7.01 -16.06
CA GLU A 377 -24.56 7.12 -16.36
C GLU A 377 -25.44 6.71 -15.17
N LYS A 378 -25.01 5.70 -14.40
CA LYS A 378 -25.73 5.23 -13.21
C LYS A 378 -25.53 6.12 -11.98
N ALA A 379 -24.35 6.74 -11.87
CA ALA A 379 -23.90 7.44 -10.66
C ALA A 379 -24.10 8.95 -10.70
N SER A 380 -24.17 9.53 -11.90
CA SER A 380 -24.18 10.98 -12.07
C SER A 380 -25.50 11.60 -11.61
N VAL A 381 -25.40 12.76 -10.97
CA VAL A 381 -26.53 13.56 -10.49
C VAL A 381 -26.38 14.98 -11.01
N MET A 382 -27.51 15.65 -11.29
CA MET A 382 -27.49 17.04 -11.74
C MET A 382 -27.07 17.98 -10.62
N VAL A 383 -26.02 18.76 -10.87
CA VAL A 383 -25.51 19.79 -9.95
C VAL A 383 -25.50 21.16 -10.61
N THR A 384 -25.72 22.20 -9.80
CA THR A 384 -25.64 23.60 -10.22
C THR A 384 -24.51 24.32 -9.49
N PRO A 385 -23.64 25.06 -10.19
CA PRO A 385 -22.60 25.84 -9.54
C PRO A 385 -23.23 26.98 -8.75
N THR A 386 -22.90 27.10 -7.47
CA THR A 386 -23.37 28.18 -6.59
C THR A 386 -22.28 29.22 -6.38
N SER A 387 -21.03 28.78 -6.32
CA SER A 387 -19.85 29.63 -6.32
C SER A 387 -18.73 28.98 -7.15
N ARG A 388 -17.54 29.59 -7.20
CA ARG A 388 -16.40 29.05 -7.97
C ARG A 388 -16.01 27.62 -7.54
N ARG A 389 -16.34 27.22 -6.31
CA ARG A 389 -15.98 25.90 -5.75
C ARG A 389 -17.13 25.20 -5.04
N GLU A 390 -18.26 25.88 -4.81
CA GLU A 390 -19.42 25.29 -4.17
C GLU A 390 -20.49 24.95 -5.20
N TRP A 391 -20.98 23.73 -5.09
CA TRP A 391 -22.01 23.19 -5.95
C TRP A 391 -23.23 22.84 -5.11
N THR A 392 -24.41 22.89 -5.70
CA THR A 392 -25.67 22.44 -5.09
C THR A 392 -26.28 21.34 -5.95
N VAL A 393 -26.70 20.25 -5.30
CA VAL A 393 -27.40 19.14 -5.97
C VAL A 393 -28.85 19.56 -6.21
N GLN A 394 -29.33 19.45 -7.46
CA GLN A 394 -30.70 19.84 -7.80
C GLN A 394 -31.74 18.88 -7.22
N ASP A 395 -31.47 17.57 -7.29
CA ASP A 395 -32.32 16.53 -6.72
C ASP A 395 -31.80 16.07 -5.36
N SER A 396 -32.24 16.74 -4.30
CA SER A 396 -31.93 16.34 -2.92
C SER A 396 -32.46 14.94 -2.57
N ALA A 397 -33.44 14.43 -3.32
CA ALA A 397 -33.99 13.08 -3.17
C ALA A 397 -33.08 11.97 -3.73
N LEU A 398 -32.16 12.30 -4.65
CA LEU A 398 -31.11 11.38 -5.13
C LEU A 398 -29.86 11.43 -4.24
N SER A 399 -29.99 12.00 -3.04
CA SER A 399 -28.86 12.20 -2.12
C SER A 399 -28.20 10.88 -1.74
N VAL A 400 -26.88 10.93 -1.69
CA VAL A 400 -25.98 9.91 -1.14
C VAL A 400 -26.57 9.35 0.14
N LEU A 401 -26.98 8.08 0.13
CA LEU A 401 -27.45 7.41 1.33
C LEU A 401 -26.24 6.80 2.05
N MET A 402 -26.01 7.26 3.28
CA MET A 402 -25.04 6.63 4.16
C MET A 402 -25.44 5.18 4.44
N GLU A 403 -24.46 4.29 4.47
CA GLU A 403 -24.64 2.86 4.74
C GLU A 403 -25.34 2.67 6.11
N GLY A 404 -26.63 2.32 6.08
CA GLY A 404 -27.51 2.20 7.26
C GLY A 404 -28.91 2.79 7.08
N GLU A 405 -29.05 3.95 6.40
CA GLU A 405 -30.34 4.63 6.23
C GLU A 405 -31.17 4.07 5.06
N ALA A 406 -30.49 3.52 4.04
CA ALA A 406 -31.14 2.97 2.84
C ALA A 406 -32.06 1.76 3.10
N LEU A 407 -31.85 1.02 4.20
CA LEU A 407 -32.65 -0.17 4.53
C LEU A 407 -34.10 0.16 4.86
N GLN A 408 -34.40 1.40 5.26
CA GLN A 408 -35.75 1.81 5.62
C GLN A 408 -36.52 2.40 4.41
N ASN A 409 -35.82 2.82 3.35
CA ASN A 409 -36.40 3.63 2.27
C ASN A 409 -36.38 2.96 0.87
N ALA A 410 -35.99 1.69 0.76
CA ALA A 410 -35.82 0.99 -0.52
C ALA A 410 -37.14 0.47 -1.16
N THR A 411 -38.11 1.35 -1.41
CA THR A 411 -39.44 0.99 -1.94
C THR A 411 -39.74 1.40 -3.39
N SER A 412 -38.80 1.88 -4.21
CA SER A 412 -39.10 2.09 -5.65
C SER A 412 -37.88 2.01 -6.56
N GLU A 413 -38.12 1.62 -7.82
CA GLU A 413 -37.20 1.31 -8.94
C GLU A 413 -36.28 2.46 -9.42
N ARG A 414 -35.81 3.34 -8.53
CA ARG A 414 -35.02 4.53 -8.89
C ARG A 414 -33.53 4.36 -8.64
N ALA A 415 -32.76 5.23 -9.33
CA ALA A 415 -31.30 5.28 -9.37
C ALA A 415 -30.64 4.91 -8.04
N LEU A 416 -29.69 3.98 -8.10
CA LEU A 416 -29.06 3.39 -6.94
C LEU A 416 -28.25 4.47 -6.21
N PRO A 417 -28.56 4.76 -4.93
CA PRO A 417 -27.87 5.81 -4.19
C PRO A 417 -26.39 5.43 -4.03
N LEU A 418 -25.49 6.38 -4.34
CA LEU A 418 -24.06 6.30 -4.03
C LEU A 418 -23.86 6.05 -2.54
N ARG A 419 -23.04 5.05 -2.19
CA ARG A 419 -22.76 4.66 -0.79
C ARG A 419 -21.31 4.96 -0.43
N ILE A 420 -21.11 5.42 0.81
CA ILE A 420 -19.79 5.50 1.44
C ILE A 420 -19.47 4.11 2.01
N PRO A 421 -18.35 3.47 1.65
CA PRO A 421 -17.94 2.24 2.32
C PRO A 421 -17.53 2.58 3.75
N ARG A 422 -18.08 1.91 4.77
CA ARG A 422 -17.40 1.89 6.07
C ARG A 422 -16.17 1.00 5.99
N SER A 423 -15.10 1.38 6.71
CA SER A 423 -13.94 0.52 6.93
C SER A 423 -14.37 -0.90 7.33
N THR A 424 -13.62 -1.89 6.84
CA THR A 424 -13.96 -3.31 6.70
C THR A 424 -14.30 -4.09 7.98
N LEU A 425 -14.46 -3.41 9.13
CA LEU A 425 -14.78 -4.04 10.39
C LEU A 425 -16.29 -4.27 10.60
N SER A 426 -17.20 -3.59 9.88
CA SER A 426 -18.65 -3.79 10.06
C SER A 426 -19.34 -4.60 8.95
N LEU A 427 -18.59 -5.17 8.00
CA LEU A 427 -19.15 -5.96 6.89
C LEU A 427 -19.43 -7.41 7.27
N TYR A 428 -18.74 -7.96 8.28
CA TYR A 428 -18.82 -9.40 8.58
C TYR A 428 -20.14 -9.88 9.21
N ASP A 429 -20.99 -8.99 9.74
CA ASP A 429 -22.29 -9.38 10.28
C ASP A 429 -23.42 -9.48 9.23
N ARG A 430 -23.19 -9.10 7.96
CA ARG A 430 -24.26 -9.03 6.94
C ARG A 430 -24.02 -9.75 5.62
N ILE A 431 -22.87 -10.40 5.42
CA ILE A 431 -22.47 -10.99 4.13
C ILE A 431 -23.22 -12.30 3.76
N LEU A 432 -24.04 -12.89 4.64
CA LEU A 432 -24.59 -14.25 4.40
C LEU A 432 -26.00 -14.37 3.78
N ALA A 433 -26.56 -13.34 3.12
CA ALA A 433 -27.81 -13.53 2.37
C ALA A 433 -27.85 -12.81 1.01
N PRO A 434 -27.94 -13.54 -0.12
CA PRO A 434 -28.32 -12.95 -1.41
C PRO A 434 -29.85 -12.96 -1.56
N ARG A 435 -30.48 -11.79 -1.70
CA ARG A 435 -31.89 -11.68 -2.13
C ARG A 435 -31.96 -11.77 -3.66
N ARG A 436 -32.69 -12.76 -4.17
CA ARG A 436 -33.21 -12.74 -5.56
C ARG A 436 -34.54 -11.98 -5.56
N ALA A 437 -34.73 -11.14 -6.58
CA ALA A 437 -35.98 -10.46 -6.85
C ALA A 437 -37.03 -11.48 -7.31
N SER A 438 -37.90 -11.92 -6.40
CA SER A 438 -39.20 -12.49 -6.72
C SER A 438 -40.23 -11.88 -5.78
N SER A 439 -41.36 -11.44 -6.32
CA SER A 439 -42.47 -10.77 -5.64
C SER A 439 -43.29 -11.71 -4.74
N THR A 440 -42.61 -12.53 -3.94
CA THR A 440 -43.25 -13.40 -2.95
C THR A 440 -43.47 -12.63 -1.64
N PRO A 441 -44.65 -12.74 -1.00
CA PRO A 441 -44.96 -12.03 0.23
C PRO A 441 -43.90 -12.31 1.30
N LEU A 442 -43.50 -11.26 2.01
CA LEU A 442 -42.42 -11.26 3.01
C LEU A 442 -42.64 -12.21 4.19
N PHE A 443 -43.86 -12.73 4.34
CA PHE A 443 -44.23 -13.74 5.30
C PHE A 443 -44.93 -14.89 4.55
N PRO A 444 -44.51 -16.15 4.79
CA PRO A 444 -45.23 -17.30 4.26
C PRO A 444 -46.61 -17.32 4.92
N THR A 445 -47.66 -17.53 4.14
CA THR A 445 -49.03 -17.72 4.66
C THR A 445 -49.16 -18.98 5.52
N ASP A 446 -48.15 -19.85 5.46
CA ASP A 446 -48.16 -21.19 5.99
C ASP A 446 -47.32 -21.25 7.28
N ASN A 447 -47.53 -20.30 8.19
CA ASN A 447 -46.89 -20.34 9.50
C ASN A 447 -47.69 -21.29 10.41
N PRO A 448 -47.14 -22.45 10.83
CA PRO A 448 -47.86 -23.40 11.69
C PRO A 448 -48.11 -22.87 13.10
N ILE A 449 -47.44 -21.76 13.47
CA ILE A 449 -47.53 -21.14 14.79
C ILE A 449 -48.48 -19.95 14.72
N GLN A 450 -49.64 -20.07 15.37
CA GLN A 450 -50.72 -19.09 15.30
C GLN A 450 -50.64 -18.03 16.42
N SER A 451 -49.90 -18.30 17.51
CA SER A 451 -49.78 -17.38 18.64
C SER A 451 -48.38 -17.41 19.27
N LEU A 452 -48.03 -16.34 20.00
CA LEU A 452 -46.75 -16.20 20.70
C LEU A 452 -46.59 -17.24 21.81
N GLU A 453 -47.68 -17.53 22.54
CA GLU A 453 -47.70 -18.55 23.60
C GLU A 453 -47.41 -19.95 23.06
N GLN A 454 -47.91 -20.24 21.85
CA GLN A 454 -47.63 -21.50 21.17
C GLN A 454 -46.16 -21.60 20.75
N TYR A 455 -45.52 -20.49 20.34
CA TYR A 455 -44.08 -20.45 20.10
C TYR A 455 -43.28 -20.70 21.38
N ASP A 456 -43.64 -20.04 22.47
CA ASP A 456 -42.91 -20.14 23.74
C ASP A 456 -43.01 -21.52 24.39
N ALA A 457 -44.14 -22.22 24.18
CA ALA A 457 -44.34 -23.59 24.62
C ALA A 457 -43.50 -24.64 23.84
N LEU A 458 -42.95 -24.29 22.67
CA LEU A 458 -42.11 -25.21 21.89
C LEU A 458 -40.71 -25.32 22.50
N THR A 459 -40.19 -26.56 22.51
CA THR A 459 -38.80 -26.79 22.85
C THR A 459 -37.88 -26.17 21.79
N THR A 460 -36.62 -25.90 22.15
CA THR A 460 -35.64 -25.33 21.20
C THR A 460 -35.49 -26.20 19.95
N GLN A 461 -35.62 -27.54 20.08
CA GLN A 461 -35.57 -28.47 18.95
C GLN A 461 -36.82 -28.34 18.06
N ASP A 462 -38.01 -28.19 18.66
CA ASP A 462 -39.25 -28.04 17.90
C ASP A 462 -39.35 -26.68 17.20
N LYS A 463 -38.79 -25.62 17.81
CA LYS A 463 -38.63 -24.30 17.18
C LYS A 463 -37.76 -24.37 15.94
N VAL A 464 -36.65 -25.11 16.00
CA VAL A 464 -35.77 -25.33 14.85
C VAL A 464 -36.47 -26.17 13.79
N ARG A 465 -37.21 -27.21 14.18
CA ARG A 465 -37.94 -28.07 13.24
C ARG A 465 -39.06 -27.32 12.51
N THR A 466 -39.87 -26.55 13.24
CA THR A 466 -40.91 -25.69 12.63
C THR A 466 -40.31 -24.62 11.73
N LEU A 467 -39.17 -24.02 12.09
CA LEU A 467 -38.46 -23.09 11.19
C LEU A 467 -37.96 -23.77 9.91
N LEU A 468 -37.48 -25.01 9.99
CA LEU A 468 -36.99 -25.77 8.84
C LEU A 468 -38.12 -26.32 7.95
N GLU A 469 -39.33 -26.50 8.50
CA GLU A 469 -40.53 -26.94 7.78
C GLU A 469 -41.25 -25.81 7.03
N LEU A 470 -40.93 -24.54 7.31
CA LEU A 470 -41.48 -23.40 6.57
C LEU A 470 -41.01 -23.43 5.11
N SER A 471 -41.92 -23.15 4.18
CA SER A 471 -41.66 -23.10 2.74
C SER A 471 -40.55 -22.10 2.34
N ASN A 472 -40.24 -21.12 3.19
CA ASN A 472 -39.12 -20.21 3.03
C ASN A 472 -37.74 -20.86 3.18
N PHE A 473 -37.65 -21.99 3.89
CA PHE A 473 -36.42 -22.74 4.13
C PHE A 473 -36.32 -24.00 3.25
N GLU A 474 -37.39 -24.38 2.57
CA GLU A 474 -37.40 -25.51 1.63
C GLU A 474 -36.50 -25.19 0.42
N GLY A 475 -35.28 -25.73 0.42
CA GLY A 475 -34.29 -25.53 -0.64
C GLY A 475 -33.31 -24.36 -0.46
N GLN A 476 -33.43 -23.56 0.62
CA GLN A 476 -32.56 -22.42 0.91
C GLN A 476 -31.99 -22.47 2.34
N LEU A 477 -31.05 -23.39 2.59
CA LEU A 477 -30.12 -23.25 3.73
C LEU A 477 -29.00 -22.26 3.34
N PRO A 478 -28.53 -21.38 4.26
CA PRO A 478 -27.54 -20.35 3.97
C PRO A 478 -26.09 -20.91 3.86
N ARG A 479 -25.84 -21.65 2.75
CA ARG A 479 -24.55 -22.09 2.10
C ARG A 479 -23.50 -22.88 2.95
N PRO A 480 -22.62 -23.73 2.32
CA PRO A 480 -22.35 -23.96 0.90
C PRO A 480 -22.78 -25.34 0.37
N ARG A 481 -23.04 -25.43 -0.94
CA ARG A 481 -23.54 -26.65 -1.62
C ARG A 481 -22.46 -27.72 -1.88
N THR A 482 -21.20 -27.49 -1.52
CA THR A 482 -20.15 -28.52 -1.60
C THR A 482 -20.20 -29.52 -0.45
N VAL A 483 -20.68 -29.14 0.75
CA VAL A 483 -20.70 -30.03 1.93
C VAL A 483 -21.78 -31.12 1.84
N ARG A 484 -22.89 -30.84 1.13
CA ARG A 484 -23.95 -31.86 0.88
C ARG A 484 -23.53 -32.90 -0.17
N GLU A 485 -22.72 -32.50 -1.14
CA GLU A 485 -22.23 -33.37 -2.22
C GLU A 485 -20.95 -34.12 -1.80
N ASN A 486 -20.10 -33.48 -0.99
CA ASN A 486 -18.90 -34.06 -0.42
C ASN A 486 -18.71 -33.60 1.03
N PRO A 487 -19.10 -34.41 2.05
CA PRO A 487 -18.88 -34.05 3.45
C PRO A 487 -17.39 -33.85 3.78
N ALA A 488 -16.46 -34.41 2.99
CA ALA A 488 -15.03 -34.22 3.18
C ALA A 488 -14.58 -32.76 2.94
N ALA A 489 -15.33 -31.96 2.17
CA ALA A 489 -15.00 -30.55 1.95
C ALA A 489 -15.13 -29.70 3.23
N LEU A 490 -16.00 -30.10 4.16
CA LEU A 490 -16.09 -29.46 5.48
C LEU A 490 -14.90 -29.86 6.34
N ASP A 491 -14.55 -31.13 6.34
CA ASP A 491 -13.40 -31.65 7.09
C ASP A 491 -12.09 -31.01 6.59
N GLU A 492 -11.93 -30.80 5.28
CA GLU A 492 -10.77 -30.08 4.72
C GLU A 492 -10.64 -28.63 5.20
N LEU A 493 -11.75 -27.95 5.48
CA LEU A 493 -11.75 -26.59 6.02
C LEU A 493 -11.50 -26.56 7.54
N LEU A 494 -12.00 -27.57 8.26
CA LEU A 494 -11.92 -27.63 9.72
C LEU A 494 -10.59 -28.23 10.21
N LEU A 495 -10.04 -29.24 9.51
CA LEU A 495 -8.81 -29.93 9.91
C LEU A 495 -7.62 -28.98 10.16
N PRO A 496 -7.36 -27.93 9.34
CA PRO A 496 -6.29 -26.98 9.61
C PRO A 496 -6.46 -26.20 10.93
N LEU A 497 -7.68 -26.07 11.44
CA LEU A 497 -8.02 -25.30 12.64
C LEU A 497 -8.06 -26.14 13.92
N ILE A 498 -7.96 -27.46 13.80
CA ILE A 498 -7.97 -28.41 14.93
C ILE A 498 -6.54 -28.59 15.47
N ASP A 499 -6.39 -28.90 16.77
CA ASP A 499 -5.09 -29.25 17.38
C ASP A 499 -4.42 -30.35 16.56
N GLU A 500 -3.11 -30.21 16.35
CA GLU A 500 -2.31 -31.15 15.60
C GLU A 500 -2.57 -32.60 16.04
N SER A 501 -2.56 -32.89 17.35
CA SER A 501 -2.77 -34.24 17.88
C SER A 501 -4.10 -34.87 17.43
N VAL A 502 -5.18 -34.07 17.47
CA VAL A 502 -6.52 -34.50 17.08
C VAL A 502 -6.63 -34.64 15.56
N ARG A 503 -6.01 -33.72 14.80
CA ARG A 503 -5.92 -33.81 13.33
C ARG A 503 -5.18 -35.09 12.90
N TRP A 504 -4.09 -35.45 13.58
CA TRP A 504 -3.33 -36.67 13.32
C TRP A 504 -4.14 -37.94 13.60
N GLN A 505 -4.82 -38.01 14.75
CA GLN A 505 -5.70 -39.14 15.07
C GLN A 505 -6.85 -39.29 14.08
N TYR A 506 -7.42 -38.17 13.63
CA TYR A 506 -8.44 -38.16 12.59
C TYR A 506 -7.90 -38.73 11.27
N ARG A 507 -6.74 -38.25 10.79
CA ARG A 507 -6.11 -38.74 9.54
C ARG A 507 -5.74 -40.21 9.59
N MET A 508 -5.24 -40.70 10.73
CA MET A 508 -4.97 -42.13 10.93
C MET A 508 -6.25 -42.96 10.87
N ARG A 509 -7.32 -42.53 11.53
CA ARG A 509 -8.63 -43.21 11.50
C ARG A 509 -9.22 -43.22 10.09
N GLU A 510 -9.12 -42.10 9.37
CA GLU A 510 -9.59 -41.97 8.00
C GLU A 510 -8.81 -42.88 7.04
N ALA A 511 -7.47 -42.90 7.15
CA ALA A 511 -6.63 -43.80 6.36
C ALA A 511 -6.91 -45.29 6.64
N GLN A 512 -7.15 -45.65 7.90
CA GLN A 512 -7.59 -47.00 8.29
C GLN A 512 -8.96 -47.35 7.69
N GLN A 513 -9.93 -46.43 7.72
CA GLN A 513 -11.26 -46.63 7.14
C GLN A 513 -11.22 -46.80 5.61
N ARG A 514 -10.31 -46.08 4.94
CA ARG A 514 -10.06 -46.22 3.50
C ARG A 514 -9.24 -47.47 3.13
N GLY A 515 -8.67 -48.17 4.12
CA GLY A 515 -7.82 -49.34 3.92
C GLY A 515 -6.40 -49.03 3.40
N ASP A 516 -5.97 -47.77 3.47
CA ASP A 516 -4.67 -47.32 2.98
C ASP A 516 -3.57 -47.54 4.03
N LYS A 517 -3.00 -48.74 4.04
CA LYS A 517 -1.98 -49.15 5.02
C LYS A 517 -0.68 -48.34 4.91
N ALA A 518 -0.29 -47.96 3.70
CA ALA A 518 0.93 -47.19 3.46
C ALA A 518 0.82 -45.79 4.09
N MET A 519 -0.36 -45.15 3.95
CA MET A 519 -0.59 -43.86 4.60
C MET A 519 -0.60 -43.99 6.14
N VAL A 520 -1.13 -45.08 6.70
CA VAL A 520 -1.09 -45.32 8.15
C VAL A 520 0.35 -45.51 8.65
N GLU A 521 1.17 -46.28 7.93
CA GLU A 521 2.58 -46.51 8.30
C GLU A 521 3.39 -45.20 8.26
N THR A 522 3.25 -44.42 7.18
CA THR A 522 3.91 -43.10 7.10
C THR A 522 3.44 -42.15 8.19
N LEU A 523 2.15 -42.19 8.55
CA LEU A 523 1.62 -41.36 9.63
C LEU A 523 2.12 -41.81 11.02
N LEU A 524 2.38 -43.11 11.22
CA LEU A 524 2.98 -43.63 12.45
C LEU A 524 4.46 -43.27 12.57
N GLU A 525 5.20 -43.26 11.45
CA GLU A 525 6.61 -42.86 11.41
C GLU A 525 6.80 -41.36 11.66
N GLN A 526 5.91 -40.52 11.14
CA GLN A 526 5.96 -39.05 11.27
C GLN A 526 5.27 -38.52 12.52
N LYS A 527 5.03 -39.37 13.51
CA LYS A 527 4.28 -39.01 14.71
C LYS A 527 5.04 -37.98 15.56
N SER A 528 4.35 -36.88 15.87
CA SER A 528 4.84 -35.81 16.77
C SER A 528 5.31 -36.36 18.12
N ARG A 529 6.34 -35.75 18.72
CA ARG A 529 6.84 -36.13 20.05
C ARG A 529 5.77 -35.98 21.12
N LYS A 530 4.93 -34.94 21.02
CA LYS A 530 3.78 -34.70 21.89
C LYS A 530 2.78 -35.87 21.80
N GLN A 531 2.48 -36.31 20.58
CA GLN A 531 1.55 -37.42 20.36
C GLN A 531 2.12 -38.76 20.86
N ALA A 532 3.42 -39.00 20.70
CA ALA A 532 4.08 -40.17 21.26
C ALA A 532 4.05 -40.18 22.80
N ALA A 533 4.24 -39.04 23.44
CA ALA A 533 4.12 -38.90 24.90
C ALA A 533 2.68 -39.15 25.38
N LEU A 534 1.67 -38.62 24.69
CA LEU A 534 0.26 -38.86 25.04
C LEU A 534 -0.15 -40.33 24.94
N GLU A 535 0.31 -41.04 23.92
CA GLU A 535 0.00 -42.47 23.77
C GLU A 535 0.74 -43.32 24.80
N LYS A 536 2.01 -43.01 25.10
CA LYS A 536 2.73 -43.66 26.21
C LYS A 536 2.08 -43.40 27.57
N ALA A 537 1.53 -42.21 27.78
CA ALA A 537 0.78 -41.90 28.99
C ALA A 537 -0.49 -42.73 29.14
N GLN A 538 -1.13 -43.10 28.03
CA GLN A 538 -2.32 -43.96 27.99
C GLN A 538 -1.97 -45.45 28.12
N GLU A 539 -0.82 -45.88 27.59
CA GLU A 539 -0.36 -47.27 27.65
C GLU A 539 0.29 -47.64 29.00
N GLU A 540 1.10 -46.74 29.58
CA GLU A 540 1.83 -46.99 30.83
C GLU A 540 1.09 -46.44 32.05
N THR A 541 0.54 -47.32 32.90
CA THR A 541 -0.13 -46.92 34.16
C THR A 541 0.85 -46.44 35.24
N MET A 542 2.07 -46.98 35.28
CA MET A 542 3.08 -46.65 36.31
C MET A 542 3.79 -45.32 36.07
N ASN A 543 4.00 -44.92 34.81
CA ASN A 543 4.68 -43.67 34.42
C ASN A 543 3.73 -42.66 33.76
N SER A 544 2.41 -42.86 33.86
CA SER A 544 1.42 -42.03 33.20
C SER A 544 1.62 -40.55 33.51
N THR A 545 1.89 -40.23 34.78
CA THR A 545 2.13 -38.85 35.24
C THR A 545 3.28 -38.19 34.51
N TYR A 546 4.43 -38.87 34.41
CA TYR A 546 5.61 -38.36 33.71
C TYR A 546 5.31 -38.06 32.23
N TRP A 547 4.67 -38.99 31.53
CA TRP A 547 4.34 -38.80 30.12
C TRP A 547 3.24 -37.74 29.89
N THR A 548 2.29 -37.59 30.83
CA THR A 548 1.34 -36.47 30.78
C THR A 548 2.02 -35.12 31.01
N GLU A 549 2.98 -35.04 31.92
CA GLU A 549 3.76 -33.83 32.18
C GLU A 549 4.63 -33.47 30.97
N GLU A 550 5.26 -34.47 30.34
CA GLU A 550 6.05 -34.28 29.13
C GLU A 550 5.18 -33.81 27.95
N ALA A 551 3.99 -34.40 27.77
CA ALA A 551 3.04 -33.95 26.75
C ALA A 551 2.56 -32.51 26.98
N ASN A 552 2.28 -32.14 28.24
CA ASN A 552 1.90 -30.79 28.63
C ASN A 552 3.06 -29.80 28.42
N PHE A 553 4.29 -30.22 28.73
CA PHE A 553 5.49 -29.44 28.50
C PHE A 553 5.69 -29.16 27.01
N LEU A 554 5.63 -30.19 26.16
CA LEU A 554 5.73 -30.05 24.70
C LEU A 554 4.58 -29.21 24.12
N GLY A 555 3.38 -29.28 24.69
CA GLY A 555 2.27 -28.39 24.35
C GLY A 555 2.56 -26.93 24.69
N SER A 556 3.16 -26.67 25.86
CA SER A 556 3.50 -25.31 26.32
C SER A 556 4.63 -24.64 25.54
N LEU A 557 5.42 -25.41 24.79
CA LEU A 557 6.47 -24.87 23.91
C LEU A 557 5.86 -24.25 22.64
N ARG A 558 4.62 -24.58 22.28
CA ARG A 558 4.00 -24.10 21.04
C ARG A 558 3.21 -22.83 21.25
N ALA A 559 3.41 -21.87 20.35
CA ALA A 559 2.63 -20.63 20.30
C ALA A 559 1.24 -20.82 19.64
N ASP A 560 1.12 -21.75 18.70
CA ASP A 560 -0.13 -22.08 18.00
C ASP A 560 -0.35 -23.61 18.01
N PRO A 561 -1.40 -24.12 18.70
CA PRO A 561 -1.68 -25.55 18.80
C PRO A 561 -2.15 -26.16 17.47
N THR A 562 -2.51 -25.36 16.47
CA THR A 562 -3.03 -25.83 15.16
C THR A 562 -1.94 -26.11 14.13
N GLN A 563 -0.69 -25.70 14.39
CA GLN A 563 0.45 -25.90 13.49
C GLN A 563 1.16 -27.24 13.73
N ASN A 564 1.79 -27.78 12.69
CA ASN A 564 2.51 -29.07 12.78
C ASN A 564 3.87 -28.88 13.47
N GLU A 565 4.33 -29.88 14.21
CA GLU A 565 5.68 -29.89 14.78
C GLU A 565 6.73 -29.75 13.67
N GLY A 566 7.67 -28.81 13.82
CA GLY A 566 8.73 -28.56 12.84
C GLY A 566 8.30 -27.78 11.58
N SER A 567 7.04 -27.37 11.46
CA SER A 567 6.55 -26.53 10.34
C SER A 567 6.78 -25.03 10.52
N TYR A 568 7.37 -24.63 11.63
CA TYR A 568 7.74 -23.24 11.91
C TYR A 568 8.86 -22.78 10.97
N SER A 569 8.81 -21.51 10.57
CA SER A 569 9.95 -20.87 9.94
C SER A 569 11.02 -20.65 11.01
N ARG A 570 12.22 -21.16 10.78
CA ARG A 570 13.39 -21.07 11.68
C ARG A 570 13.75 -19.63 12.10
N PHE A 571 13.25 -18.63 11.36
CA PHE A 571 13.45 -17.20 11.62
C PHE A 571 12.30 -16.56 12.43
N LEU A 572 11.14 -17.21 12.49
CA LEU A 572 10.01 -16.90 13.38
C LEU A 572 10.03 -17.76 14.65
N ASP A 573 11.01 -18.66 14.79
CA ASP A 573 11.28 -19.46 15.99
C ASP A 573 11.62 -18.55 17.17
N ARG A 574 10.55 -18.10 17.81
CA ARG A 574 10.54 -17.68 19.21
C ARG A 574 11.01 -18.82 20.13
N ASP A 575 11.01 -20.07 19.66
CA ASP A 575 11.38 -21.26 20.43
C ASP A 575 12.85 -21.26 20.87
N GLU A 576 13.79 -20.93 19.98
CA GLU A 576 15.21 -20.92 20.33
C GLU A 576 15.57 -19.75 21.29
N TRP A 577 14.83 -18.64 21.18
CA TRP A 577 14.95 -17.48 22.07
C TRP A 577 14.29 -17.72 23.43
N TYR A 578 13.08 -18.29 23.48
CA TYR A 578 12.39 -18.66 24.73
C TYR A 578 13.04 -19.84 25.43
N GLU A 579 13.60 -20.82 24.71
CA GLU A 579 14.42 -21.88 25.29
C GLU A 579 15.70 -21.31 25.88
N ARG A 580 16.40 -20.41 25.18
CA ARG A 580 17.55 -19.70 25.76
C ARG A 580 17.15 -18.90 27.00
N GLN A 581 16.04 -18.17 26.95
CA GLN A 581 15.56 -17.36 28.06
C GLN A 581 15.09 -18.24 29.24
N ARG A 582 14.43 -19.38 29.01
CA ARG A 582 14.05 -20.35 30.06
C ARG A 582 15.24 -21.15 30.59
N GLN A 583 16.22 -21.48 29.76
CA GLN A 583 17.49 -22.05 30.23
C GLN A 583 18.25 -21.05 31.09
N GLU A 584 18.25 -19.77 30.74
CA GLU A 584 18.81 -18.70 31.58
C GLU A 584 18.03 -18.50 32.87
N GLN A 585 16.69 -18.51 32.83
CA GLN A 585 15.85 -18.40 34.02
C GLN A 585 15.97 -19.63 34.92
N SER A 586 16.00 -20.85 34.39
CA SER A 586 16.23 -22.08 35.18
C SER A 586 17.63 -22.12 35.78
N LYS A 587 18.67 -21.63 35.08
CA LYS A 587 20.01 -21.41 35.65
C LYS A 587 19.99 -20.38 36.77
N ARG A 588 19.19 -19.30 36.66
CA ARG A 588 19.02 -18.28 37.70
C ARG A 588 18.26 -18.80 38.92
N VAL A 589 17.14 -19.51 38.71
CA VAL A 589 16.32 -20.09 39.78
C VAL A 589 17.12 -21.16 40.55
N LYS A 590 17.93 -21.99 39.88
CA LYS A 590 18.84 -22.94 40.54
C LYS A 590 19.95 -22.28 41.35
N ARG A 591 20.41 -21.06 40.99
CA ARG A 591 21.40 -20.31 41.78
C ARG A 591 20.78 -19.56 42.96
N SER A 592 19.56 -19.04 42.82
CA SER A 592 18.90 -18.26 43.90
C SER A 592 18.16 -19.12 44.93
N GLN A 593 17.75 -20.35 44.59
CA GLN A 593 17.13 -21.27 45.56
C GLN A 593 18.14 -22.12 46.36
N PHE A 594 19.43 -22.11 45.99
CA PHE A 594 20.46 -22.92 46.66
C PHE A 594 21.68 -22.14 47.20
N GLY A 595 21.70 -20.81 47.22
CA GLY A 595 22.64 -20.02 48.02
C GLY A 595 21.85 -19.26 49.10
N SER A 596 21.85 -19.64 50.38
CA SER A 596 23.02 -19.57 51.26
C SER A 596 23.03 -20.61 52.40
N LEU A 597 22.35 -21.76 52.27
CA LEU A 597 22.25 -22.73 53.38
C LEU A 597 23.45 -23.68 53.54
N LEU A 598 24.42 -23.64 52.61
CA LEU A 598 25.64 -24.47 52.68
C LEU A 598 26.94 -23.66 52.58
N ASP A 599 26.87 -22.33 52.53
CA ASP A 599 28.05 -21.44 52.42
C ASP A 599 28.60 -21.01 53.80
N GLY A 600 28.26 -21.75 54.86
CA GLY A 600 28.61 -21.38 56.25
C GLY A 600 28.64 -22.53 57.26
N ILE A 601 28.92 -23.77 56.82
CA ILE A 601 29.31 -24.85 57.74
C ILE A 601 30.77 -25.21 57.43
N GLU A 602 31.67 -24.56 58.16
CA GLU A 602 32.94 -25.17 58.61
C GLU A 602 32.68 -26.10 59.79
#